data_AF-A0AA42HVI1-F1
#
_entry.id   AF-A0AA42HVI1-F1
#
_cell.length_a   1.000
_cell.length_b   1.000
_cell.length_c   1.000
_cell.angle_alpha   90.00
_cell.angle_beta   90.00
_cell.angle_gamma   90.00
#
_symmetry.space_group_name_H-M   'P 1'
#
loop_
_entity.id
_entity.type
_entity.pdbx_description
1 polymer ?
#
loop_
_entity_poly.entity_id
_entity_poly.type
_entity_poly.pdbx_seq_one_letter_code
_entity_poly.pdbx_strand_id
1 'polypeptide(L)'
;MKNQVNQIRNIGDAGVITKPEGSVKISVLNNSRQIDVVVAGAGKDGKPGWMTMKVLPESGLPKGINYLDEAINPAKNMRTQKYGGQVLHVDQAHVYQFGPKGLVKHDRNIFAVGLQGKEPIVGR
;
A
#
# COMPACT_ATOMS: atom_id res chain seq x y z
N MET A 1 -14.99 -0.60 -14.46
CA MET A 1 -14.97 -1.84 -13.65
C MET A 1 -15.49 -1.50 -12.26
N LYS A 2 -16.33 -2.35 -11.65
CA LYS A 2 -16.76 -2.17 -10.26
C LYS A 2 -15.64 -2.63 -9.34
N ASN A 3 -15.19 -1.78 -8.43
CA ASN A 3 -14.18 -2.14 -7.43
C ASN A 3 -14.87 -2.99 -6.35
N GLN A 4 -14.54 -4.27 -6.27
CA GLN A 4 -15.19 -5.20 -5.34
C GLN A 4 -14.18 -5.99 -4.54
N VAL A 5 -14.56 -6.33 -3.30
CA VAL A 5 -13.78 -7.22 -2.42
C VAL A 5 -13.83 -8.64 -2.98
N ASN A 6 -12.77 -9.42 -2.78
CA ASN A 6 -12.52 -10.77 -3.30
C ASN A 6 -12.46 -10.86 -4.83
N GLN A 7 -12.31 -9.72 -5.51
CA GLN A 7 -12.06 -9.70 -6.94
C GLN A 7 -10.63 -10.16 -7.25
N ILE A 8 -10.49 -11.18 -8.08
CA ILE A 8 -9.19 -11.61 -8.62
C ILE A 8 -8.81 -10.67 -9.77
N ARG A 9 -7.55 -10.22 -9.77
CA ARG A 9 -6.96 -9.40 -10.84
C ARG A 9 -5.90 -10.23 -11.56
N ASN A 10 -6.02 -10.32 -12.88
CA ASN A 10 -5.22 -11.22 -13.72
C ASN A 10 -4.06 -10.49 -14.40
N ILE A 11 -3.02 -11.24 -14.76
CA ILE A 11 -1.88 -10.72 -15.53
C ILE A 11 -2.41 -10.08 -16.82
N GLY A 12 -2.07 -8.80 -17.03
CA GLY A 12 -2.63 -7.95 -18.09
C GLY A 12 -3.52 -6.82 -17.56
N ASP A 13 -4.08 -6.95 -16.35
CA ASP A 13 -4.74 -5.84 -15.66
C ASP A 13 -3.70 -4.81 -15.18
N ALA A 14 -4.10 -3.54 -15.09
CA ALA A 14 -3.23 -2.46 -14.65
C ALA A 14 -2.58 -2.77 -13.28
N GLY A 15 -1.24 -2.78 -13.27
CA GLY A 15 -0.39 -3.10 -12.11
C GLY A 15 -0.57 -4.50 -11.55
N VAL A 16 -0.98 -5.46 -12.38
CA VAL A 16 -0.88 -6.88 -12.05
C VAL A 16 0.40 -7.43 -12.69
N ILE A 17 1.44 -7.50 -11.86
CA ILE A 17 2.73 -8.12 -12.19
C ILE A 17 2.93 -9.35 -11.29
N THR A 18 3.84 -10.23 -11.70
CA THR A 18 4.24 -11.36 -10.86
C THR A 18 5.01 -10.86 -9.64
N LYS A 19 4.52 -11.21 -8.46
CA LYS A 19 5.18 -10.97 -7.16
C LYS A 19 5.00 -12.21 -6.27
N PRO A 20 5.86 -12.41 -5.26
CA PRO A 20 5.70 -13.50 -4.30
C PRO A 20 4.35 -13.44 -3.57
N GLU A 21 3.89 -14.60 -3.09
CA GLU A 21 2.72 -14.68 -2.20
C GLU A 21 2.87 -13.75 -0.98
N GLY A 22 1.77 -13.14 -0.55
CA GLY A 22 1.74 -12.19 0.55
C GLY A 22 2.17 -10.77 0.16
N SER A 23 2.65 -10.54 -1.07
CA SER A 23 2.95 -9.18 -1.54
C SER A 23 1.68 -8.32 -1.53
N VAL A 24 1.82 -7.07 -1.11
CA VAL A 24 0.71 -6.12 -0.96
C VAL A 24 0.94 -4.93 -1.88
N LYS A 25 -0.13 -4.48 -2.54
CA LYS A 25 -0.14 -3.21 -3.26
C LYS A 25 -1.37 -2.39 -2.91
N ILE A 26 -1.22 -1.09 -3.04
CA ILE A 26 -2.27 -0.10 -2.86
C ILE A 26 -2.53 0.58 -4.20
N SER A 27 -3.70 0.31 -4.78
CA SER A 27 -4.14 0.92 -6.03
C SER A 27 -5.07 2.09 -5.72
N VAL A 28 -4.66 3.31 -6.05
CA VAL A 28 -5.50 4.52 -5.97
C VAL A 28 -6.01 4.80 -7.37
N LEU A 29 -7.19 4.28 -7.68
CA LEU A 29 -7.82 4.33 -9.00
C LEU A 29 -9.33 4.39 -8.84
N ASN A 30 -10.00 4.98 -9.83
CA ASN A 30 -11.46 5.02 -9.92
C ASN A 30 -12.13 5.54 -8.63
N ASN A 31 -11.63 6.66 -8.07
CA ASN A 31 -12.17 7.30 -6.86
C ASN A 31 -12.13 6.41 -5.60
N SER A 32 -11.23 5.42 -5.57
CA SER A 32 -11.08 4.50 -4.46
C SER A 32 -9.62 4.12 -4.21
N ARG A 33 -9.37 3.57 -3.04
CA ARG A 33 -8.14 2.91 -2.66
C ARG A 33 -8.39 1.42 -2.45
N GLN A 34 -7.79 0.58 -3.28
CA GLN A 34 -7.88 -0.86 -3.21
C GLN A 34 -6.61 -1.42 -2.55
N ILE A 35 -6.80 -2.34 -1.60
CA ILE A 35 -5.73 -3.11 -0.97
C ILE A 35 -5.78 -4.49 -1.62
N ASP A 36 -4.80 -4.79 -2.46
CA ASP A 36 -4.68 -6.09 -3.11
C ASP A 36 -3.53 -6.87 -2.47
N VAL A 37 -3.71 -8.18 -2.33
CA VAL A 37 -2.69 -9.12 -1.82
C VAL A 37 -2.49 -10.25 -2.81
N VAL A 38 -1.26 -10.71 -3.01
CA VAL A 38 -1.00 -11.94 -3.77
C VAL A 38 -1.37 -13.14 -2.91
N VAL A 39 -2.34 -13.93 -3.37
CA VAL A 39 -2.85 -15.13 -2.70
C VAL A 39 -2.52 -16.36 -3.55
N ALA A 40 -1.95 -17.41 -2.93
CA ALA A 40 -1.71 -18.68 -3.62
C ALA A 40 -3.01 -19.27 -4.18
N GLY A 41 -2.94 -19.86 -5.38
CA GLY A 41 -4.08 -20.52 -6.01
C GLY A 41 -5.19 -19.59 -6.53
N ALA A 42 -5.16 -18.30 -6.21
CA ALA A 42 -6.20 -17.36 -6.63
C ALA A 42 -6.08 -16.93 -8.10
N GLY A 43 -4.90 -17.05 -8.69
CA GLY A 43 -4.64 -16.70 -10.08
C GLY A 43 -5.04 -17.80 -11.05
N LYS A 44 -4.96 -17.47 -12.34
CA LYS A 44 -5.23 -18.42 -13.43
C LYS A 44 -4.38 -19.69 -13.29
N ASP A 45 -5.00 -20.84 -13.56
CA ASP A 45 -4.36 -22.16 -13.54
C ASP A 45 -3.75 -22.53 -12.17
N GLY A 46 -4.33 -22.03 -11.07
CA GLY A 46 -3.87 -22.31 -9.70
C GLY A 46 -2.58 -21.59 -9.32
N LYS A 47 -2.13 -20.62 -10.12
CA LYS A 47 -0.97 -19.79 -9.79
C LYS A 47 -1.31 -18.73 -8.73
N PRO A 48 -0.32 -18.13 -8.07
CA PRO A 48 -0.56 -16.96 -7.23
C PRO A 48 -1.23 -15.83 -8.04
N GLY A 49 -2.24 -15.19 -7.46
CA GLY A 49 -3.00 -14.12 -8.10
C GLY A 49 -3.23 -12.97 -7.14
N TRP A 50 -3.36 -11.76 -7.69
CA TRP A 50 -3.73 -10.61 -6.88
C TRP A 50 -5.23 -10.67 -6.57
N MET A 51 -5.58 -10.55 -5.30
CA MET A 51 -6.95 -10.49 -4.83
C MET A 51 -7.19 -9.18 -4.08
N THR A 52 -8.27 -8.47 -4.42
CA THR A 52 -8.68 -7.28 -3.69
C THR A 52 -9.26 -7.66 -2.33
N MET A 53 -8.51 -7.38 -1.27
CA MET A 53 -8.91 -7.67 0.11
C MET A 53 -9.81 -6.58 0.68
N LYS A 54 -9.64 -5.34 0.23
CA LYS A 54 -10.42 -4.20 0.73
C LYS A 54 -10.54 -3.10 -0.31
N VAL A 55 -11.68 -2.42 -0.32
CA VAL A 55 -11.91 -1.18 -1.05
C VAL A 55 -12.28 -0.09 -0.06
N LEU A 56 -11.59 1.04 -0.14
CA LEU A 56 -11.74 2.20 0.74
C LEU A 56 -11.88 3.48 -0.11
N PRO A 57 -12.33 4.61 0.47
CA PRO A 57 -12.29 5.89 -0.21
C PRO A 57 -10.87 6.28 -0.67
N GLU A 58 -10.77 7.06 -1.74
CA GLU A 58 -9.50 7.58 -2.28
C GLU A 58 -8.77 8.53 -1.31
N SER A 59 -9.51 9.25 -0.45
CA SER A 59 -8.96 10.18 0.55
C SER A 59 -8.05 11.27 -0.03
N GLY A 60 -8.26 11.68 -1.29
CA GLY A 60 -7.45 12.72 -1.95
C GLY A 60 -6.00 12.31 -2.23
N LEU A 61 -5.72 11.00 -2.25
CA LEU A 61 -4.40 10.48 -2.57
C LEU A 61 -4.10 10.59 -4.07
N PRO A 62 -2.82 10.74 -4.47
CA PRO A 62 -2.43 10.70 -5.88
C PRO A 62 -2.80 9.35 -6.52
N LYS A 63 -3.31 9.40 -7.74
CA LYS A 63 -3.61 8.20 -8.52
C LYS A 63 -2.33 7.42 -8.81
N GLY A 64 -2.39 6.10 -8.69
CA GLY A 64 -1.25 5.24 -8.95
C GLY A 64 -1.36 3.86 -8.32
N ILE A 65 -0.40 3.00 -8.63
CA ILE A 65 -0.28 1.66 -8.06
C ILE A 65 1.03 1.61 -7.31
N ASN A 66 0.94 1.32 -6.01
CA ASN A 66 2.06 1.41 -5.09
C ASN A 66 2.29 0.04 -4.46
N TYR A 67 3.37 -0.63 -4.82
CA TYR A 67 3.75 -1.91 -4.21
C TYR A 67 4.48 -1.65 -2.90
N LEU A 68 4.02 -2.28 -1.81
CA LEU A 68 4.52 -1.98 -0.46
C LEU A 68 5.91 -2.59 -0.19
N ASP A 69 6.32 -3.58 -0.98
CA ASP A 69 7.65 -4.21 -0.93
C ASP A 69 8.75 -3.32 -1.56
N GLU A 70 8.38 -2.37 -2.41
CA GLU A 70 9.28 -1.38 -3.02
C GLU A 70 9.48 -0.14 -2.14
N ALA A 71 8.78 -0.07 -1.01
CA ALA A 71 8.89 1.06 -0.09
C ALA A 71 10.30 1.14 0.53
N ILE A 72 10.87 2.34 0.50
CA ILE A 72 12.18 2.63 1.07
C ILE A 72 12.07 2.57 2.59
N ASN A 73 12.92 1.78 3.24
CA ASN A 73 13.04 1.78 4.70
C ASN A 73 14.09 2.82 5.13
N PRO A 74 13.68 3.95 5.72
CA PRO A 74 14.57 5.05 6.06
C PRO A 74 15.40 4.75 7.31
N ALA A 75 15.01 3.79 8.16
CA ALA A 75 15.79 3.40 9.34
C ALA A 75 17.16 2.82 8.96
N LYS A 76 17.32 2.37 7.70
CA LYS A 76 18.63 1.97 7.15
C LYS A 76 19.56 3.16 6.88
N ASN A 77 19.05 4.39 6.89
CA ASN A 77 19.81 5.62 6.67
C ASN A 77 19.92 6.39 7.99
N MET A 78 21.11 6.41 8.59
CA MET A 78 21.40 6.97 9.93
C MET A 78 21.20 8.50 10.09
N ARG A 79 20.77 9.22 9.04
CA ARG A 79 20.43 10.65 9.13
C ARG A 79 18.94 10.82 9.34
N THR A 80 18.55 11.63 10.32
CA THR A 80 17.17 12.08 10.53
C THR A 80 16.64 12.72 9.24
N GLN A 81 15.72 12.04 8.56
CA GLN A 81 15.05 12.55 7.37
C GLN A 81 13.63 12.98 7.74
N LYS A 82 13.24 14.19 7.33
CA LYS A 82 11.86 14.67 7.44
C LYS A 82 11.12 14.25 6.18
N TYR A 83 9.98 13.59 6.35
CA TYR A 83 9.08 13.22 5.26
C TYR A 83 7.75 13.95 5.46
N GLY A 84 7.33 14.70 4.46
CA GLY A 84 6.15 15.59 4.53
C GLY A 84 5.06 15.24 3.52
N GLY A 85 5.08 14.04 2.92
CA GLY A 85 4.03 13.62 1.98
C GLY A 85 2.85 12.96 2.69
N GLN A 86 1.79 12.68 1.94
CA GLN A 86 0.59 12.06 2.50
C GLN A 86 0.82 10.61 2.93
N VAL A 87 0.15 10.18 4.00
CA VAL A 87 0.08 8.77 4.39
C VAL A 87 -0.77 8.00 3.38
N LEU A 88 -0.17 7.04 2.68
CA LEU A 88 -0.84 6.16 1.72
C LEU A 88 -1.57 5.01 2.41
N HIS A 89 -0.93 4.37 3.39
CA HIS A 89 -1.44 3.16 4.03
C HIS A 89 -0.86 2.98 5.43
N VAL A 90 -1.64 2.34 6.31
CA VAL A 90 -1.23 1.96 7.66
C VAL A 90 -1.66 0.51 7.85
N ASP A 91 -0.71 -0.35 8.19
CA ASP A 91 -0.97 -1.74 8.58
C ASP A 91 -0.73 -1.91 10.10
N GLN A 92 -0.69 -3.16 10.58
CA GLN A 92 -0.50 -3.42 12.00
C GLN A 92 0.84 -2.90 12.54
N ALA A 93 1.91 -2.97 11.75
CA ALA A 93 3.28 -2.70 12.16
C ALA A 93 3.89 -1.45 11.48
N HIS A 94 3.33 -0.98 10.37
CA HIS A 94 3.97 0.01 9.53
C HIS A 94 3.05 1.12 9.03
N VAL A 95 3.66 2.26 8.75
CA VAL A 95 3.06 3.41 8.09
C VAL A 95 3.78 3.64 6.77
N TYR A 96 3.02 3.73 5.69
CA TYR A 96 3.51 3.96 4.33
C TYR A 96 3.15 5.38 3.92
N GLN A 97 4.16 6.20 3.65
CA GLN A 97 4.02 7.63 3.37
C GLN A 97 4.73 7.98 2.06
N PHE A 98 4.16 8.88 1.27
CA PHE A 98 4.87 9.41 0.12
C PHE A 98 6.08 10.25 0.57
N GLY A 99 7.25 9.96 0.01
CA GLY A 99 8.49 10.70 0.21
C GLY A 99 9.01 11.30 -1.10
N PRO A 100 10.09 12.10 -1.02
CA PRO A 100 10.66 12.79 -2.19
C PRO A 100 11.25 11.84 -3.24
N LYS A 101 11.55 10.59 -2.87
CA LYS A 101 12.15 9.57 -3.75
C LYS A 101 11.28 8.33 -3.94
N GLY A 102 9.98 8.43 -3.61
CA GLY A 102 9.05 7.32 -3.67
C GLY A 102 8.44 7.00 -2.30
N LEU A 103 7.77 5.84 -2.22
CA LEU A 103 7.08 5.41 -1.01
C LEU A 103 8.09 5.06 0.09
N VAL A 104 7.81 5.51 1.31
CA VAL A 104 8.64 5.28 2.49
C VAL A 104 7.86 4.44 3.49
N LYS A 105 8.52 3.44 4.07
CA LYS A 105 7.96 2.54 5.08
C LYS A 105 8.57 2.84 6.44
N HIS A 106 7.73 3.21 7.38
CA HIS A 106 8.09 3.52 8.76
C HIS A 106 7.57 2.44 9.71
N ASP A 107 8.28 2.21 10.81
CA ASP A 107 7.71 1.53 11.97
C ASP A 107 6.57 2.37 12.55
N ARG A 108 5.42 1.76 12.83
CA ARG A 108 4.23 2.48 13.29
C ARG A 108 4.43 3.13 14.67
N ASN A 109 5.28 2.57 15.52
CA ASN A 109 5.52 3.07 16.88
C ASN A 109 6.16 4.47 16.89
N ILE A 110 6.89 4.86 15.84
CA ILE A 110 7.49 6.20 15.77
C ILE A 110 6.41 7.30 15.72
N PHE A 111 5.23 6.96 15.21
CA PHE A 111 4.10 7.90 15.14
C PHE A 111 3.35 8.03 16.47
N ALA A 112 3.40 7.02 17.36
CA ALA A 112 2.75 7.10 18.66
C ALA A 112 3.28 8.27 19.49
N VAL A 113 4.59 8.53 19.44
CA VAL A 113 5.22 9.67 20.13
C VAL A 113 4.86 10.99 19.46
N GLY A 114 4.98 11.07 18.13
CA GLY A 114 4.74 12.31 17.37
C GLY A 114 3.28 12.74 17.29
N LEU A 115 2.34 11.79 17.38
CA LEU A 115 0.90 12.03 17.29
C LEU A 115 0.19 11.98 18.65
N GLN A 116 0.93 11.98 19.76
CA GLN A 116 0.36 11.91 21.12
C GLN A 116 -0.59 10.71 21.30
N GLY A 117 -0.18 9.55 20.79
CA GLY A 117 -0.96 8.32 20.83
C GLY A 117 -2.07 8.21 19.79
N LYS A 118 -2.24 9.19 18.88
CA LYS A 118 -3.21 9.10 17.79
C LYS A 118 -2.64 8.32 16.60
N GLU A 119 -3.55 7.71 15.84
CA GLU A 119 -3.20 6.99 14.61
C GLU A 119 -2.91 7.94 13.45
N PRO A 120 -1.93 7.61 12.58
CA PRO A 120 -1.74 8.31 11.31
C PRO A 120 -2.99 8.22 10.44
N ILE A 121 -3.35 9.34 9.80
CA ILE A 121 -4.56 9.44 8.99
C ILE A 121 -4.17 9.34 7.51
N VAL A 122 -4.72 8.37 6.79
CA VAL A 122 -4.51 8.22 5.35
C VAL A 122 -5.00 9.47 4.60
N GLY A 123 -4.17 10.00 3.70
CA GLY A 123 -4.44 11.22 2.92
C GLY A 123 -4.02 12.53 3.61
N ARG A 124 -3.53 12.46 4.86
CA ARG A 124 -2.98 13.60 5.61
C ARG A 124 -1.45 13.57 5.63
#